data_AF-A0A9W6T7F8-F1
#
_entry.id   AF-A0A9W6T7F8-F1
#
_cell.length_a   1.000
_cell.length_b   1.000
_cell.length_c   1.000
_cell.angle_alpha   90.00
_cell.angle_beta   90.00
_cell.angle_gamma   90.00
#
_symmetry.space_group_name_H-M   'P 1'
#
loop_
_entity.id
_entity.type
_entity.pdbx_description
1 polymer ?
#
loop_
_entity_poly.entity_id
_entity_poly.type
_entity_poly.pdbx_seq_one_letter_code
_entity_poly.pdbx_strand_id
1 'polypeptide(L)'
;MLNNVRNSQSAWSIVQFLRALADSGQAILCTIHQPSATLFEVFDRLLLLKKGGKTVYFGDIGPNSETMLGYFERQSGVKCGISENPAEYILNCIGAGATASVNQDWHELWTSSPEYAQITAEIEKLHRELPSRPINNDVGDLSAKYATTYGEQFTNVLSRTLTQFWRSPVYIRAKFLECVLCAVFVGFSFVGMDHTVAGANGAFSSRSFVKYFPLVLFIIGSYDC
;
A
#
# COMPACT_ATOMS: atom_id res chain seq x y z
N MET A 1 1.94 -1.52 0.82
CA MET A 1 2.41 -2.78 1.45
C MET A 1 1.40 -3.91 1.15
N LEU A 2 1.22 -4.25 -0.12
CA LEU A 2 0.45 -5.42 -0.58
C LEU A 2 1.44 -6.44 -1.15
N ASN A 3 2.47 -6.78 -0.38
CA ASN A 3 3.47 -7.74 -0.79
C ASN A 3 2.95 -9.15 -0.47
N ASN A 4 2.66 -9.90 -1.51
CA ASN A 4 2.46 -11.35 -1.55
C ASN A 4 1.18 -11.91 -0.90
N VAL A 5 0.10 -11.88 -1.66
CA VAL A 5 -0.92 -12.94 -1.54
C VAL A 5 -0.31 -14.22 -2.11
N ARG A 6 0.42 -14.97 -1.27
CA ARG A 6 1.23 -16.13 -1.68
C ARG A 6 0.43 -17.38 -2.07
N ASN A 7 -0.88 -17.37 -1.85
CA ASN A 7 -1.78 -18.47 -2.18
C ASN A 7 -2.81 -18.00 -3.20
N SER A 8 -2.84 -18.64 -4.38
CA SER A 8 -3.83 -18.40 -5.43
C SER A 8 -5.26 -18.42 -4.89
N GLN A 9 -5.56 -19.29 -3.91
CA GLN A 9 -6.84 -19.38 -3.23
C GLN A 9 -7.22 -18.11 -2.41
N SER A 10 -6.25 -17.53 -1.73
CA SER A 10 -6.46 -16.28 -0.99
C SER A 10 -6.63 -15.10 -1.95
N ALA A 11 -5.88 -15.09 -3.06
CA ALA A 11 -6.01 -14.06 -4.09
C ALA A 11 -7.39 -14.11 -4.76
N TRP A 12 -7.86 -15.33 -5.07
CA TRP A 12 -9.21 -15.57 -5.58
C TRP A 12 -10.29 -15.05 -4.63
N SER A 13 -10.18 -15.33 -3.34
CA SER A 13 -11.15 -14.86 -2.34
C SER A 13 -11.19 -13.33 -2.25
N ILE A 14 -10.03 -12.67 -2.32
CA ILE A 14 -9.95 -11.21 -2.32
C ILE A 14 -10.59 -10.64 -3.58
N VAL A 15 -10.29 -11.20 -4.76
CA VAL A 15 -10.85 -10.72 -6.03
C VAL A 15 -12.35 -10.95 -6.11
N GLN A 16 -12.87 -12.07 -5.60
CA GLN A 16 -14.32 -12.28 -5.48
C GLN A 16 -14.98 -11.23 -4.56
N PHE A 17 -14.32 -10.89 -3.44
CA PHE A 17 -14.81 -9.84 -2.57
C PHE A 17 -14.81 -8.46 -3.25
N LEU A 18 -13.73 -8.11 -3.96
CA LEU A 18 -13.68 -6.89 -4.77
C LEU A 18 -14.77 -6.90 -5.85
N ARG A 19 -15.02 -8.03 -6.51
CA ARG A 19 -16.10 -8.18 -7.49
C ARG A 19 -17.47 -7.89 -6.86
N ALA A 20 -17.76 -8.45 -5.69
CA ALA A 20 -19.02 -8.20 -4.99
C ALA A 20 -19.19 -6.72 -4.62
N LEU A 21 -18.12 -6.03 -4.23
CA LEU A 21 -18.15 -4.59 -3.99
C LEU A 21 -18.39 -3.79 -5.28
N ALA A 22 -17.76 -4.18 -6.40
CA ALA A 22 -17.99 -3.56 -7.70
C ALA A 22 -19.45 -3.73 -8.15
N ASP A 23 -20.01 -4.93 -8.01
CA ASP A 23 -21.41 -5.23 -8.33
C ASP A 23 -22.40 -4.47 -7.43
N SER A 24 -21.97 -4.06 -6.23
CA SER A 24 -22.74 -3.17 -5.34
C SER A 24 -22.69 -1.68 -5.73
N GLY A 25 -21.99 -1.33 -6.81
CA GLY A 25 -21.89 0.03 -7.34
C GLY A 25 -20.66 0.82 -6.87
N GLN A 26 -19.67 0.17 -6.24
CA GLN A 26 -18.42 0.82 -5.88
C GLN A 26 -17.40 0.78 -7.04
N ALA A 27 -16.79 1.92 -7.35
CA ALA A 27 -15.68 1.96 -8.31
C ALA A 27 -14.39 1.45 -7.64
N ILE A 28 -13.76 0.43 -8.24
CA ILE A 28 -12.53 -0.18 -7.73
C ILE A 28 -11.41 0.03 -8.74
N LEU A 29 -10.30 0.60 -8.27
CA LEU A 29 -9.06 0.75 -9.04
C LEU A 29 -7.94 0.01 -8.30
N CYS A 30 -7.29 -0.92 -8.98
CA CYS A 30 -6.15 -1.64 -8.43
C CYS A 30 -5.06 -1.85 -9.47
N THR A 31 -3.82 -1.96 -9.01
CA THR A 31 -2.67 -2.33 -9.83
C THR A 31 -2.27 -3.77 -9.55
N ILE A 32 -2.11 -4.57 -10.59
CA ILE A 32 -1.78 -5.99 -10.48
C ILE A 32 -0.47 -6.23 -11.21
N HIS A 33 0.49 -6.85 -10.53
CA HIS A 33 1.81 -7.07 -11.12
C HIS A 33 1.85 -8.29 -12.05
N GLN A 34 1.17 -9.39 -11.71
CA GLN A 34 1.10 -10.61 -12.54
C GLN A 34 -0.17 -11.42 -12.19
N PRO A 35 -1.31 -11.18 -12.86
CA PRO A 35 -2.51 -11.99 -12.62
C PRO A 35 -2.41 -13.36 -13.28
N SER A 36 -3.00 -14.38 -12.64
CA SER A 36 -3.32 -15.62 -13.34
C SER A 36 -4.43 -15.37 -14.36
N ALA A 37 -4.49 -16.19 -15.42
CA ALA A 37 -5.53 -16.09 -16.45
C ALA A 37 -6.94 -16.03 -15.86
N THR A 38 -7.24 -16.92 -14.90
CA THR A 38 -8.54 -16.99 -14.21
C THR A 38 -8.90 -15.72 -13.45
N LEU A 39 -7.91 -15.04 -12.85
CA LEU A 39 -8.14 -13.79 -12.12
C LEU A 39 -8.33 -12.63 -13.08
N PHE A 40 -7.64 -12.66 -14.21
CA PHE A 40 -7.65 -11.59 -15.20
C PHE A 40 -9.04 -11.39 -15.82
N GLU A 41 -9.78 -12.48 -16.05
CA GLU A 41 -11.14 -12.45 -16.59
C GLU A 41 -12.20 -11.84 -15.65
N VAL A 42 -11.89 -11.67 -14.36
CA VAL A 42 -12.84 -11.09 -13.39
C VAL A 42 -12.91 -9.55 -13.50
N PHE A 43 -11.91 -8.94 -14.13
CA PHE A 43 -11.82 -7.48 -14.27
C PHE A 43 -12.61 -7.00 -15.49
N ASP A 44 -13.32 -5.88 -15.34
CA ASP A 44 -14.12 -5.32 -16.44
C ASP A 44 -13.24 -4.59 -17.46
N ARG A 45 -12.34 -3.73 -16.97
CA ARG A 45 -11.45 -2.89 -17.78
C ARG A 45 -10.00 -3.05 -17.41
N LEU A 46 -9.14 -2.95 -18.42
CA LEU A 46 -7.69 -2.94 -18.29
C LEU A 46 -7.13 -1.58 -18.70
N LEU A 47 -6.27 -1.00 -17.85
CA LEU A 47 -5.34 0.07 -18.22
C LEU A 47 -3.91 -0.50 -18.24
N LEU A 48 -3.38 -0.72 -19.43
CA LEU A 48 -2.02 -1.23 -19.62
C LEU A 48 -1.06 -0.08 -19.95
N LEU A 49 0.04 -0.03 -19.20
CA LEU A 49 1.10 0.97 -19.35
C LEU A 49 2.42 0.29 -19.71
N LYS A 50 3.19 0.89 -20.62
CA LYS A 50 4.58 0.51 -20.86
C LYS A 50 5.54 1.38 -20.04
N LYS A 51 6.82 0.98 -20.03
CA LYS A 51 7.90 1.75 -19.39
C LYS A 51 7.86 3.22 -19.83
N GLY A 52 7.99 4.12 -18.85
CA GLY A 52 7.83 5.57 -19.06
C GLY A 52 6.40 6.07 -18.87
N GLY A 53 5.48 5.24 -18.36
CA GLY A 53 4.12 5.66 -18.00
C GLY A 53 3.21 5.92 -19.21
N LYS A 54 3.60 5.43 -20.38
CA LYS A 54 2.83 5.59 -21.62
C LYS A 54 1.76 4.52 -21.72
N THR A 55 0.52 4.93 -22.01
CA THR A 55 -0.60 4.01 -22.24
C THR A 55 -0.43 3.27 -23.55
N VAL A 56 -0.66 1.95 -23.51
CA VAL A 56 -0.63 1.07 -24.69
C VAL A 56 -1.97 0.41 -24.96
N TYR A 57 -2.84 0.35 -23.95
CA TYR A 57 -4.22 -0.08 -24.08
C TYR A 57 -5.01 0.45 -22.88
N PHE A 58 -6.22 0.94 -23.14
CA PHE A 58 -7.22 1.18 -22.11
C PHE A 58 -8.56 0.72 -22.67
N GLY A 59 -9.32 -0.12 -21.98
CA GLY A 59 -10.58 -0.62 -22.54
C GLY A 59 -11.09 -1.86 -21.83
N ASP A 60 -12.24 -2.35 -22.31
CA ASP A 60 -12.89 -3.54 -21.76
C ASP A 60 -12.11 -4.80 -22.09
N ILE A 61 -11.94 -5.68 -21.11
CA ILE A 61 -11.31 -6.99 -21.30
C ILE A 61 -12.17 -7.85 -22.23
N GLY A 62 -13.48 -7.80 -22.03
CA GLY A 62 -14.46 -8.61 -22.74
C GLY A 62 -14.56 -10.05 -22.23
N PRO A 63 -15.62 -10.78 -22.61
CA PRO A 63 -15.74 -12.20 -22.26
C PRO A 63 -14.55 -12.98 -22.81
N ASN A 64 -13.98 -13.87 -21.99
CA ASN A 64 -12.78 -14.66 -22.33
C ASN A 64 -11.59 -13.82 -22.84
N SER A 65 -11.49 -12.55 -22.43
CA SER A 65 -10.47 -11.60 -22.90
C SER A 65 -10.50 -11.28 -24.41
N GLU A 66 -11.57 -11.62 -25.13
CA GLU A 66 -11.63 -11.53 -26.60
C GLU A 66 -11.48 -10.10 -27.14
N THR A 67 -12.09 -9.10 -26.49
CA THR A 67 -12.04 -7.70 -26.93
C THR A 67 -10.61 -7.17 -26.90
N MET A 68 -9.91 -7.43 -25.79
CA MET A 68 -8.53 -7.04 -25.62
C MET A 68 -7.60 -7.82 -26.55
N LEU A 69 -7.74 -9.15 -26.60
CA LEU A 69 -6.94 -10.00 -27.49
C LEU A 69 -7.10 -9.56 -28.94
N GLY A 70 -8.32 -9.24 -29.39
CA GLY A 70 -8.58 -8.74 -30.74
C GLY A 70 -7.78 -7.47 -31.09
N TYR A 71 -7.54 -6.57 -30.14
CA TYR A 71 -6.66 -5.42 -30.34
C TYR A 71 -5.20 -5.84 -30.48
N PHE A 72 -4.67 -6.64 -29.53
CA PHE A 72 -3.26 -7.04 -29.54
C PHE A 72 -2.92 -7.95 -30.71
N GLU A 73 -3.81 -8.86 -31.10
CA GLU A 73 -3.64 -9.74 -32.27
C GLU A 73 -3.66 -8.93 -33.57
N ARG A 74 -4.53 -7.92 -33.68
CA ARG A 74 -4.60 -7.04 -34.87
C ARG A 74 -3.36 -6.18 -35.04
N GLN A 75 -2.78 -5.68 -33.93
CA GLN A 75 -1.59 -4.82 -33.97
C GLN A 75 -0.28 -5.62 -34.07
N SER A 76 -0.16 -6.73 -33.33
CA SER A 76 1.06 -7.56 -33.35
C SER A 76 1.14 -8.52 -34.54
N GLY A 77 0.00 -8.89 -35.12
CA GLY A 77 -0.10 -9.94 -36.13
C GLY A 77 0.09 -11.37 -35.61
N VAL A 78 0.29 -11.54 -34.29
CA VAL A 78 0.49 -12.84 -33.64
C VAL A 78 -0.77 -13.19 -32.87
N LYS A 79 -1.32 -14.39 -33.06
CA LYS A 79 -2.48 -14.85 -32.28
C LYS A 79 -2.06 -15.40 -30.92
N CYS A 80 -2.90 -15.18 -29.92
CA CYS A 80 -2.73 -15.79 -28.61
C CYS A 80 -3.07 -17.29 -28.68
N GLY A 81 -2.23 -18.13 -28.06
CA GLY A 81 -2.49 -19.57 -27.99
C GLY A 81 -3.70 -19.90 -27.12
N ILE A 82 -4.47 -20.93 -27.47
CA ILE A 82 -5.65 -21.38 -26.69
C ILE A 82 -5.30 -21.74 -25.24
N SER A 83 -4.06 -22.18 -24.99
CA SER A 83 -3.56 -22.53 -23.66
C SER A 83 -2.59 -21.50 -23.07
N GLU A 84 -2.39 -20.37 -23.77
CA GLU A 84 -1.52 -19.29 -23.30
C GLU A 84 -2.30 -18.36 -22.36
N ASN A 85 -1.65 -17.84 -21.33
CA ASN A 85 -2.27 -16.88 -20.44
C ASN A 85 -2.41 -15.51 -21.14
N PRO A 86 -3.62 -14.95 -21.34
CA PRO A 86 -3.80 -13.67 -22.00
C PRO A 86 -3.00 -12.53 -21.35
N ALA A 87 -2.89 -12.53 -20.03
CA ALA A 87 -2.14 -11.52 -19.29
C ALA A 87 -0.62 -11.60 -19.54
N GLU A 88 -0.09 -12.80 -19.78
CA GLU A 88 1.32 -12.99 -20.14
C GLU A 88 1.56 -12.64 -21.61
N TYR A 89 0.66 -13.07 -22.49
CA TYR A 89 0.68 -12.75 -23.92
C TYR A 89 0.77 -11.23 -24.16
N ILE A 90 -0.11 -10.42 -23.55
CA ILE A 90 -0.07 -8.96 -23.75
C ILE A 90 1.22 -8.32 -23.23
N LEU A 91 1.80 -8.84 -22.13
CA LEU A 91 3.07 -8.36 -21.59
C LEU A 91 4.23 -8.72 -22.52
N ASN A 92 4.20 -9.90 -23.12
CA ASN A 92 5.14 -10.33 -24.15
C ASN A 92 5.03 -9.45 -25.40
N CYS A 93 3.82 -9.15 -25.87
CA CYS A 93 3.58 -8.27 -27.03
C CYS A 93 4.23 -6.89 -26.87
N ILE A 94 4.14 -6.28 -25.68
CA ILE A 94 4.66 -4.93 -25.41
C ILE A 94 6.14 -4.89 -25.02
N GLY A 95 6.84 -6.02 -25.01
CA GLY A 95 8.26 -6.07 -24.68
C GLY A 95 8.56 -6.04 -23.19
N ALA A 96 7.55 -6.28 -22.34
CA ALA A 96 7.69 -6.37 -20.89
C ALA A 96 7.90 -7.82 -20.41
N GLY A 97 7.74 -8.80 -21.30
CA GLY A 97 7.96 -10.22 -21.06
C GLY A 97 9.41 -10.67 -21.12
N ALA A 98 9.69 -11.87 -20.60
CA ALA A 98 11.04 -12.43 -20.48
C ALA A 98 11.75 -12.71 -21.83
N THR A 99 10.99 -12.75 -22.93
CA THR A 99 11.46 -13.22 -24.25
C THR A 99 11.36 -12.18 -25.37
N ALA A 100 10.98 -10.93 -25.07
CA ALA A 100 10.51 -10.01 -26.11
C ALA A 100 11.51 -8.90 -26.50
N SER A 101 11.87 -8.86 -27.78
CA SER A 101 12.46 -7.68 -28.45
C SER A 101 11.39 -7.01 -29.31
N VAL A 102 10.86 -5.88 -28.86
CA VAL A 102 9.83 -5.14 -29.61
C VAL A 102 10.47 -4.04 -30.43
N ASN A 103 10.14 -4.01 -31.74
CA ASN A 103 10.66 -3.02 -32.69
C ASN A 103 9.66 -1.88 -32.97
N GLN A 104 8.43 -1.96 -32.46
CA GLN A 104 7.33 -1.01 -32.71
C GLN A 104 6.96 -0.19 -31.46
N ASP A 105 6.60 1.08 -31.63
CA ASP A 105 6.07 1.90 -30.55
C ASP A 105 4.57 1.64 -30.33
N TRP A 106 4.25 0.78 -29.36
CA TRP A 106 2.88 0.48 -28.92
C TRP A 106 2.05 1.68 -28.46
N HIS A 107 2.70 2.77 -28.03
CA HIS A 107 1.98 3.99 -27.66
C HIS A 107 1.47 4.72 -28.91
N GLU A 108 2.26 4.77 -29.98
CA GLU A 108 1.81 5.35 -31.24
C GLU A 108 0.68 4.53 -31.88
N LEU A 109 0.81 3.20 -31.85
CA LEU A 109 -0.25 2.28 -32.28
C LEU A 109 -1.54 2.49 -31.49
N TRP A 110 -1.44 2.68 -30.18
CA TRP A 110 -2.58 3.00 -29.34
C TRP A 110 -3.22 4.34 -29.72
N THR A 111 -2.43 5.42 -29.85
CA THR A 111 -2.97 6.76 -30.16
C THR A 111 -3.61 6.87 -31.55
N SER A 112 -3.17 6.03 -32.49
CA SER A 112 -3.74 5.95 -33.85
C SER A 112 -4.92 4.98 -33.96
N SER A 113 -5.23 4.25 -32.89
CA SER A 113 -6.29 3.24 -32.88
C SER A 113 -7.69 3.86 -32.80
N PRO A 114 -8.72 3.21 -33.38
CA PRO A 114 -10.10 3.63 -33.21
C PRO A 114 -10.57 3.52 -31.75
N GLU A 115 -10.03 2.58 -30.97
CA GLU A 115 -10.34 2.42 -29.54
C GLU A 115 -9.96 3.67 -28.73
N TYR A 116 -8.78 4.25 -28.99
CA TYR A 116 -8.36 5.50 -28.34
C TYR A 116 -9.30 6.67 -28.67
N ALA A 117 -9.75 6.78 -29.92
CA ALA A 117 -10.69 7.82 -30.33
C ALA A 117 -12.05 7.68 -29.62
N GLN A 118 -12.56 6.45 -29.48
CA GLN A 118 -13.82 6.17 -28.78
C GLN A 118 -13.74 6.56 -27.29
N ILE A 119 -12.67 6.18 -26.61
CA ILE A 119 -12.47 6.48 -25.20
C ILE A 119 -12.28 7.98 -24.97
N THR A 120 -11.55 8.65 -25.86
CA THR A 120 -11.35 10.10 -25.77
C THR A 120 -12.70 10.82 -25.90
N ALA A 121 -13.57 10.37 -26.80
CA ALA A 121 -14.92 10.89 -26.94
C ALA A 121 -15.81 10.59 -25.72
N GLU A 122 -15.69 9.41 -25.10
CA GLU A 122 -16.37 9.05 -23.85
C GLU A 122 -15.94 9.97 -22.71
N ILE A 123 -14.63 10.19 -22.53
CA ILE A 123 -14.08 11.10 -21.52
C ILE A 123 -14.59 12.52 -21.73
N GLU A 124 -14.59 13.01 -22.96
CA GLU A 124 -15.09 14.35 -23.28
C GLU A 124 -16.59 14.49 -23.00
N LYS A 125 -17.38 13.45 -23.30
CA LYS A 125 -18.79 13.38 -22.94
C LYS A 125 -18.98 13.43 -21.42
N LEU A 126 -18.23 12.64 -20.67
CA LEU A 126 -18.27 12.65 -19.21
C LEU A 126 -17.90 14.02 -18.63
N HIS A 127 -16.86 14.68 -19.15
CA HIS A 127 -16.50 16.04 -18.74
C HIS A 127 -17.60 17.07 -18.98
N ARG A 128 -18.41 16.91 -20.05
CA ARG A 128 -19.55 17.79 -20.32
C ARG A 128 -20.76 17.51 -19.40
N GLU A 129 -20.99 16.25 -19.05
CA GLU A 129 -22.18 15.82 -18.30
C GLU A 129 -22.00 15.84 -16.77
N LEU A 130 -20.77 15.67 -16.27
CA LEU A 130 -20.47 15.67 -14.83
C LEU A 130 -20.91 16.96 -14.10
N PRO A 131 -20.68 18.17 -14.63
CA PRO A 131 -21.08 19.40 -13.96
C PRO A 131 -22.60 19.57 -13.79
N SER A 132 -23.40 18.94 -14.65
CA SER A 132 -24.86 19.05 -14.62
C SER A 132 -25.53 17.95 -13.80
N ARG A 133 -24.78 16.95 -13.34
CA ARG A 133 -25.32 15.86 -12.52
C ARG A 133 -25.56 16.36 -11.09
N PRO A 134 -26.77 16.16 -10.52
CA PRO A 134 -27.05 16.56 -9.15
C PRO A 134 -26.11 15.82 -8.20
N ILE A 135 -25.43 16.56 -7.32
CA ILE A 135 -24.62 15.99 -6.25
C ILE A 135 -25.58 15.23 -5.33
N ASN A 136 -25.37 13.93 -5.23
CA ASN A 136 -26.21 13.08 -4.39
C ASN A 136 -25.80 13.30 -2.94
N ASN A 137 -26.52 14.17 -2.23
CA ASN A 137 -26.23 14.55 -0.84
C ASN A 137 -26.41 13.38 0.16
N ASP A 138 -26.99 12.24 -0.27
CA ASP A 138 -27.19 11.05 0.56
C ASP A 138 -25.91 10.26 0.83
N VAL A 139 -24.87 10.44 0.00
CA VAL A 139 -23.55 9.84 0.24
C VAL A 139 -22.73 10.88 0.98
N GLY A 140 -22.77 10.80 2.32
CA GLY A 140 -22.18 11.77 3.25
C GLY A 140 -20.96 12.50 2.70
N ASP A 141 -21.07 13.83 2.68
CA ASP A 141 -20.19 14.81 2.05
C ASP A 141 -18.73 14.32 1.81
N LEU A 142 -18.50 13.68 0.66
CA LEU A 142 -17.17 13.27 0.21
C LEU A 142 -16.24 14.46 -0.08
N SER A 143 -16.74 15.70 0.06
CA SER A 143 -15.93 16.93 -0.01
C SER A 143 -15.08 17.12 1.25
N ALA A 144 -15.51 16.60 2.39
CA ALA A 144 -14.78 16.75 3.64
C ALA A 144 -13.44 16.00 3.56
N LYS A 145 -12.33 16.71 3.82
CA LYS A 145 -10.98 16.11 3.86
C LYS A 145 -10.88 14.94 4.86
N TYR A 146 -11.69 14.96 5.92
CA TYR A 146 -11.74 13.93 6.95
C TYR A 146 -13.18 13.57 7.27
N ALA A 147 -13.40 12.30 7.62
CA ALA A 147 -14.71 11.78 7.99
C ALA A 147 -15.21 12.28 9.37
N THR A 148 -14.31 12.72 10.26
CA THR A 148 -14.63 13.09 11.66
C THR A 148 -13.76 14.24 12.16
N THR A 149 -14.14 14.80 13.31
CA THR A 149 -13.42 15.92 13.94
C THR A 149 -12.09 15.48 14.58
N TYR A 150 -11.15 16.41 14.77
CA TYR A 150 -9.85 16.09 15.39
C TYR A 150 -9.95 15.55 16.82
N GLY A 151 -10.94 16.00 17.61
CA GLY A 151 -11.14 15.50 18.98
C GLY A 151 -11.54 14.02 19.01
N GLU A 152 -12.42 13.61 18.10
CA GLU A 152 -12.82 12.22 17.94
C GLU A 152 -11.68 11.36 17.40
N GLN A 153 -10.89 11.87 16.44
CA GLN A 153 -9.70 11.18 15.95
C GLN A 153 -8.69 10.97 17.09
N PHE A 154 -8.44 11.99 17.90
CA PHE A 154 -7.50 11.92 19.02
C PHE A 154 -7.92 10.88 20.06
N THR A 155 -9.17 10.91 20.50
CA THR A 155 -9.70 9.95 21.49
C THR A 155 -9.67 8.51 20.97
N ASN A 156 -10.02 8.29 19.70
CA ASN A 156 -9.96 6.98 19.06
C ASN A 156 -8.51 6.46 18.93
N VAL A 157 -7.58 7.31 18.49
CA VAL A 157 -6.17 6.93 18.37
C VAL A 157 -5.56 6.67 19.74
N LEU A 158 -5.86 7.50 20.74
CA LEU A 158 -5.38 7.31 22.12
C LEU A 158 -5.89 5.99 22.71
N SER A 159 -7.19 5.71 22.61
CA SER A 159 -7.79 4.46 23.09
C SER A 159 -7.17 3.23 22.40
N ARG A 160 -7.01 3.28 21.07
CA ARG A 160 -6.36 2.22 20.30
C ARG A 160 -4.91 2.00 20.75
N THR A 161 -4.18 3.09 20.98
CA THR A 161 -2.76 3.06 21.38
C THR A 161 -2.60 2.50 22.79
N LEU A 162 -3.43 2.93 23.74
CA LEU A 162 -3.46 2.38 25.10
C LEU A 162 -3.82 0.89 25.09
N THR A 163 -4.78 0.48 24.26
CA THR A 163 -5.14 -0.94 24.09
C THR A 163 -3.99 -1.76 23.52
N GLN A 164 -3.28 -1.24 22.52
CA GLN A 164 -2.11 -1.90 21.95
C GLN A 164 -1.01 -2.07 23.00
N PHE A 165 -0.74 -1.02 23.78
CA PHE A 165 0.22 -1.05 24.87
C PHE A 165 -0.16 -2.05 25.97
N TRP A 166 -1.45 -2.15 26.29
CA TRP A 166 -1.94 -3.13 27.25
C TRP A 166 -1.81 -4.58 26.74
N ARG A 167 -2.11 -4.83 25.45
CA ARG A 167 -2.03 -6.16 24.82
C ARG A 167 -0.60 -6.61 24.52
N SER A 168 0.32 -5.69 24.30
CA SER A 168 1.75 -5.97 24.09
C SER A 168 2.61 -5.35 25.22
N PRO A 169 2.58 -5.95 26.42
CA PRO A 169 3.19 -5.35 27.59
C PRO A 169 4.72 -5.55 27.62
N VAL A 170 5.32 -6.26 26.65
CA VAL A 170 6.76 -6.56 26.65
C VAL A 170 7.58 -5.27 26.75
N TYR A 171 7.25 -4.28 25.90
CA TYR A 171 7.92 -2.99 25.91
C TYR A 171 7.71 -2.23 27.23
N ILE A 172 6.47 -2.14 27.71
CA ILE A 172 6.15 -1.41 28.95
C ILE A 172 6.74 -2.07 30.19
N ARG A 173 6.72 -3.40 30.27
CA ARG A 173 7.32 -4.16 31.38
C ARG A 173 8.83 -4.00 31.39
N ALA A 174 9.48 -4.04 30.22
CA ALA A 174 10.91 -3.80 30.10
C ALA A 174 11.27 -2.39 30.59
N LYS A 175 10.52 -1.36 30.16
CA LYS A 175 10.73 0.02 30.62
C LYS A 175 10.43 0.23 32.10
N PHE A 176 9.37 -0.37 32.61
CA PHE A 176 9.05 -0.30 34.04
C PHE A 176 10.15 -0.95 34.89
N LEU A 177 10.63 -2.13 34.49
CA LEU A 177 11.74 -2.82 35.16
C LEU A 177 13.03 -1.99 35.10
N GLU A 178 13.37 -1.43 33.94
CA GLU A 178 14.51 -0.53 33.75
C GLU A 178 14.44 0.66 34.72
N CYS A 179 13.29 1.34 34.79
CA CYS A 179 13.08 2.46 35.71
C CYS A 179 13.19 2.05 37.18
N VAL A 180 12.62 0.91 37.59
CA VAL A 180 12.70 0.40 38.96
C VAL A 180 14.14 0.08 39.33
N LEU A 181 14.89 -0.59 38.45
CA LEU A 181 16.30 -0.90 38.68
C LEU A 181 17.16 0.36 38.80
N CYS A 182 16.95 1.34 37.91
CA CYS A 182 17.62 2.64 38.00
C CYS A 182 17.29 3.37 39.32
N ALA A 183 16.02 3.39 39.73
CA ALA A 183 15.60 4.06 40.96
C ALA A 183 16.19 3.40 42.21
N VAL A 184 16.17 2.07 42.27
CA VAL A 184 16.75 1.30 43.38
C VAL A 184 18.26 1.53 43.46
N PHE A 185 18.96 1.48 42.33
CA PHE A 185 20.40 1.72 42.28
C PHE A 185 20.77 3.15 42.70
N VAL A 186 20.01 4.15 42.24
CA VAL A 186 20.18 5.55 42.67
C VAL A 186 19.81 5.73 44.15
N GLY A 187 18.83 5.01 44.68
CA GLY A 187 18.48 5.06 46.10
C GLY A 187 19.59 4.49 46.99
N PHE A 188 20.08 3.28 46.68
CA PHE A 188 21.13 2.63 47.46
C PHE A 188 22.45 3.37 47.46
N SER A 189 22.78 4.08 46.39
CA SER A 189 24.01 4.87 46.33
C SER A 189 23.99 6.15 47.17
N PHE A 190 22.93 6.41 47.96
CA PHE A 190 22.91 7.44 49.02
C PHE A 190 22.97 6.84 50.44
N VAL A 191 22.93 5.52 50.58
CA VAL A 191 23.00 4.86 51.90
C VAL A 191 24.44 4.92 52.41
N GLY A 192 24.61 5.39 53.65
CA GLY A 192 25.93 5.46 54.31
C GLY A 192 26.79 6.67 53.92
N MET A 193 26.21 7.69 53.30
CA MET A 193 26.92 8.91 52.93
C MET A 193 26.86 9.96 54.03
N ASP A 194 28.04 10.48 54.42
CA ASP A 194 28.12 11.58 55.38
C ASP A 194 27.53 12.87 54.79
N HIS A 195 26.83 13.66 55.62
CA HIS A 195 26.21 14.95 55.25
C HIS A 195 27.23 16.09 55.05
N THR A 196 28.44 15.76 54.58
CA THR A 196 29.52 16.71 54.33
C THR A 196 29.63 17.04 52.84
N VAL A 197 30.23 18.19 52.53
CA VAL A 197 30.48 18.63 51.14
C VAL A 197 31.36 17.63 50.38
N ALA A 198 32.29 16.96 51.08
CA ALA A 198 33.12 15.89 50.53
C ALA A 198 32.30 14.64 50.16
N GLY A 199 31.35 14.24 51.02
CA GLY A 199 30.38 13.19 50.73
C GLY A 199 29.53 13.54 49.51
N ALA A 200 29.00 14.76 49.43
CA ALA A 200 28.21 15.23 48.29
C ALA A 200 28.98 15.17 46.96
N ASN A 201 30.26 15.56 46.94
CA ASN A 201 31.11 15.45 45.74
C ASN A 201 31.39 14.00 45.32
N GLY A 202 31.58 13.08 46.27
CA GLY A 202 31.73 11.64 45.99
C GLY A 202 30.46 11.00 45.42
N ALA A 203 29.28 11.43 45.89
CA ALA A 203 27.98 11.01 45.36
C ALA A 203 27.78 11.45 43.92
N PHE A 204 28.22 12.66 43.59
CA PHE A 204 28.02 13.27 42.28
C PHE A 204 28.91 12.64 41.21
N SER A 205 30.20 12.42 41.52
CA SER A 205 31.16 11.81 40.59
C SER A 205 30.83 10.36 40.22
N SER A 206 30.36 9.56 41.18
CA SER A 206 29.88 8.19 40.93
C SER A 206 28.58 8.14 40.12
N ARG A 207 27.74 9.19 40.21
CA ARG A 207 26.43 9.29 39.53
C ARG A 207 26.49 9.72 38.06
N SER A 208 27.48 10.51 37.66
CA SER A 208 27.66 10.87 36.24
C SER A 208 27.92 9.64 35.39
N PHE A 209 28.70 8.67 35.88
CA PHE A 209 29.00 7.41 35.18
C PHE A 209 27.74 6.56 34.90
N VAL A 210 26.79 6.55 35.84
CA VAL A 210 25.57 5.73 35.81
C VAL A 210 24.49 6.31 34.88
N LYS A 211 24.48 7.62 34.63
CA LYS A 211 23.56 8.23 33.66
C LYS A 211 23.96 7.94 32.21
N TYR A 212 25.26 7.85 31.92
CA TYR A 212 25.76 7.61 30.57
C TYR A 212 25.81 6.13 30.19
N PHE A 213 25.97 5.22 31.15
CA PHE A 213 26.06 3.78 30.89
C PHE A 213 24.79 3.14 30.26
N PRO A 214 23.56 3.33 30.79
CA PRO A 214 22.34 2.85 30.14
C PRO A 214 22.00 3.63 28.87
N LEU A 215 22.40 4.89 28.74
CA LEU A 215 22.22 5.66 27.50
C LEU A 215 23.10 5.08 26.37
N VAL A 216 24.34 4.66 26.69
CA VAL A 216 25.24 3.97 25.77
C VAL A 216 24.71 2.58 25.40
N LEU A 217 24.21 1.80 26.38
CA LEU A 217 23.59 0.50 26.11
C LEU A 217 22.30 0.62 25.29
N PHE A 218 21.50 1.66 25.50
CA PHE A 218 20.29 1.93 24.72
C PHE A 218 20.62 2.35 23.28
N ILE A 219 21.67 3.15 23.07
CA ILE A 219 22.18 3.48 21.73
C ILE A 219 22.67 2.21 21.04
N ILE A 220 23.52 1.39 21.68
CA ILE A 220 24.06 0.15 21.09
C ILE A 220 22.94 -0.86 20.79
N GLY A 221 22.00 -1.08 21.72
CA GLY A 221 20.88 -2.01 21.53
C GLY A 221 19.81 -1.55 20.53
N SER A 222 19.78 -0.26 20.17
CA SER A 222 18.89 0.27 19.12
C SER A 222 19.49 0.15 17.71
N TYR A 223 20.78 -0.18 17.57
CA TYR A 223 21.44 -0.41 16.28
C TYR A 223 21.36 -1.87 15.79
N ASP A 224 20.97 -2.82 16.65
CA ASP A 224 20.86 -4.26 16.33
C ASP A 224 19.40 -4.74 16.16
N CYS A 225 18.51 -3.88 15.65
CA CYS A 225 17.15 -4.25 15.21
C CYS A 225 16.85 -3.71 13.80
#